data_AF-A0ABD7BJS7-F1
#
_entry.id   AF-A0ABD7BJS7-F1
#
_cell.length_a   1.000
_cell.length_b   1.000
_cell.length_c   1.000
_cell.angle_alpha   90.00
_cell.angle_beta   90.00
_cell.angle_gamma   90.00
#
_symmetry.space_group_name_H-M   'P 1'
#
loop_
_entity.id
_entity.type
_entity.pdbx_description
1 polymer ?
#
loop_
_entity_poly.entity_id
_entity_poly.type
_entity_poly.pdbx_seq_one_letter_code
_entity_poly.pdbx_strand_id
1 'polypeptide(L)'
;MDVQGKDKPHVALNLMHALVNVMPLAPREEQKEKMSVSTREPAVNSQATETIMHSEVKAKQMDEATRKAREQIGVTTKVSLLEEIDAVAKQRGISRAIAARDLLQDGLTRFDRESRTKSTSKLLADYERKANDFAGAQTKNWSIRAERRLVMKTQLTAGEYERSTSSFVNGLLAEALSHCPVAAALAVKAPVIADASVALALEAIERVKGPKAKQIAAEADLGDNRVLATLILGGSVFAPARVIRKMADYLQVPFDAFSVALERRFTSQPVPAFKATTGKPQVDLQRKSWSVAVKELELSPDEEARLLKLEG
;
A
#
# COMPACT_ATOMS: atom_id res chain seq x y z
N MET A 1 -2.95 24.75 -49.73
CA MET A 1 -3.02 25.93 -48.86
C MET A 1 -2.24 25.61 -47.59
N ASP A 2 -1.00 26.07 -47.55
CA ASP A 2 -0.23 26.30 -46.31
C ASP A 2 -0.95 27.31 -45.42
N VAL A 3 -0.82 27.19 -44.09
CA VAL A 3 -0.11 28.14 -43.20
C VAL A 3 0.17 27.46 -41.85
N GLN A 4 1.43 27.53 -41.42
CA GLN A 4 2.01 27.15 -40.12
C GLN A 4 1.66 28.13 -38.98
N GLY A 5 1.82 27.71 -37.71
CA GLY A 5 2.42 28.61 -36.69
C GLY A 5 1.83 28.64 -35.27
N LYS A 6 2.52 27.92 -34.35
CA LYS A 6 3.06 28.34 -33.03
C LYS A 6 2.22 29.04 -31.93
N ASP A 7 2.51 28.55 -30.71
CA ASP A 7 2.64 29.22 -29.39
C ASP A 7 1.46 29.28 -28.37
N LYS A 8 1.67 28.56 -27.25
CA LYS A 8 1.20 28.81 -25.86
C LYS A 8 1.98 30.03 -25.29
N PRO A 9 1.83 30.57 -24.04
CA PRO A 9 0.79 30.51 -22.99
C PRO A 9 0.50 31.91 -22.32
N HIS A 10 -0.73 32.44 -22.30
CA HIS A 10 -1.03 33.74 -21.65
C HIS A 10 -2.14 33.77 -20.59
N VAL A 11 -2.57 32.62 -20.07
CA VAL A 11 -3.71 32.59 -19.13
C VAL A 11 -3.29 32.64 -17.64
N ALA A 12 -2.02 32.38 -17.31
CA ALA A 12 -1.57 32.35 -15.90
C ALA A 12 -1.20 33.71 -15.27
N LEU A 13 -1.05 34.77 -16.08
CA LEU A 13 -0.65 36.11 -15.59
C LEU A 13 -1.82 36.98 -15.13
N ASN A 14 -3.06 36.64 -15.48
CA ASN A 14 -4.24 37.43 -15.13
C ASN A 14 -4.80 37.19 -13.72
N LEU A 15 -4.41 36.11 -13.03
CA LEU A 15 -4.89 35.86 -11.66
C LEU A 15 -4.08 36.62 -10.59
N MET A 16 -2.83 36.99 -10.87
CA MET A 16 -1.98 37.75 -9.94
C MET A 16 -2.33 39.25 -9.90
N HIS A 17 -3.01 39.78 -10.93
CA HIS A 17 -3.46 41.17 -10.98
C HIS A 17 -4.79 41.40 -10.21
N ALA A 18 -5.56 40.34 -9.96
CA ALA A 18 -6.86 40.45 -9.29
C ALA A 18 -6.77 40.46 -7.74
N LEU A 19 -5.66 39.98 -7.16
CA LEU A 19 -5.49 39.89 -5.70
C LEU A 19 -4.80 41.12 -5.07
N VAL A 20 -4.26 42.03 -5.86
CA VAL A 20 -3.64 43.28 -5.37
C VAL A 20 -4.70 44.37 -5.07
N ASN A 21 -5.92 44.22 -5.58
CA ASN A 21 -6.98 45.23 -5.45
C ASN A 21 -7.94 45.03 -4.25
N VAL A 22 -7.63 44.13 -3.31
CA VAL A 22 -8.49 43.88 -2.13
C VAL A 22 -7.68 43.97 -0.84
N MET A 23 -7.13 45.15 -0.54
CA MET A 23 -6.82 45.55 0.85
C MET A 23 -7.08 47.06 1.04
N PRO A 24 -7.58 47.50 2.20
CA PRO A 24 -8.10 48.85 2.40
C PRO A 24 -6.97 49.87 2.58
N LEU A 25 -7.12 51.03 1.94
CA LEU A 25 -6.31 52.22 2.09
C LEU A 25 -6.43 52.80 3.52
N ALA A 26 -5.29 53.00 4.20
CA ALA A 26 -5.18 53.95 5.31
C ALA A 26 -4.44 55.22 4.80
N PRO A 27 -4.85 56.44 5.20
CA PRO A 27 -4.42 57.66 4.52
C PRO A 27 -3.00 58.07 4.92
N ARG A 28 -2.20 58.46 3.93
CA ARG A 28 -0.94 59.19 4.11
C ARG A 28 -1.24 60.68 4.14
N GLU A 29 -1.01 61.33 5.27
CA GLU A 29 -0.82 62.78 5.31
C GLU A 29 0.64 63.11 4.98
N GLU A 30 0.80 64.05 4.05
CA GLU A 30 2.05 64.67 3.64
C GLU A 30 2.52 65.67 4.70
N GLN A 31 3.82 65.71 5.00
CA GLN A 31 4.48 66.98 5.29
C GLN A 31 5.97 66.93 4.96
N LYS A 32 6.36 67.87 4.09
CA LYS A 32 7.71 68.13 3.55
C LYS A 32 8.58 68.89 4.56
N GLU A 33 9.87 68.55 4.51
CA GLU A 33 11.08 69.39 4.66
C GLU A 33 11.28 70.26 5.91
N LYS A 34 12.39 69.98 6.61
CA LYS A 34 13.52 70.94 6.73
C LYS A 34 14.82 70.22 7.11
N MET A 35 15.89 70.56 6.38
CA MET A 35 17.27 70.11 6.57
C MET A 35 17.85 70.52 7.93
N SER A 36 18.69 69.65 8.50
CA SER A 36 19.99 70.06 9.03
C SER A 36 20.94 68.85 9.07
N VAL A 37 22.00 68.92 8.27
CA VAL A 37 23.14 68.01 8.33
C VAL A 37 23.93 68.40 9.57
N SER A 38 24.02 67.49 10.53
CA SER A 38 25.02 67.53 11.60
C SER A 38 25.70 66.17 11.63
N THR A 39 26.95 66.16 11.16
CA THR A 39 27.87 65.03 11.25
C THR A 39 28.08 64.70 12.72
N ARG A 40 27.41 63.64 13.19
CA ARG A 40 27.81 62.90 14.39
C ARG A 40 27.99 61.45 13.99
N GLU A 41 29.19 60.95 14.26
CA GLU A 41 29.54 59.54 14.20
C GLU A 41 28.42 58.69 14.83
N PRO A 42 28.06 57.53 14.26
CA PRO A 42 27.11 56.66 14.92
C PRO A 42 27.76 56.17 16.20
N ALA A 43 27.23 56.60 17.34
CA ALA A 43 27.45 55.91 18.60
C ALA A 43 27.10 54.44 18.33
N VAL A 44 28.09 53.56 18.46
CA VAL A 44 27.91 52.12 18.40
C VAL A 44 26.96 51.78 19.54
N ASN A 45 25.68 51.68 19.20
CA ASN A 45 24.64 51.35 20.15
C ASN A 45 24.76 49.84 20.39
N SER A 46 25.59 49.47 21.36
CA SER A 46 25.88 48.07 21.71
C SER A 46 24.60 47.26 21.88
N GLN A 47 23.52 47.89 22.38
CA GLN A 47 22.20 47.31 22.54
C GLN A 47 21.49 47.02 21.21
N ALA A 48 21.67 47.84 20.17
CA ALA A 48 21.10 47.58 18.84
C ALA A 48 21.83 46.42 18.15
N THR A 49 23.16 46.37 18.24
CA THR A 49 23.95 45.22 17.76
C THR A 49 23.67 43.94 18.55
N GLU A 50 23.49 44.01 19.88
CA GLU A 50 23.08 42.87 20.69
C GLU A 50 21.65 42.41 20.37
N THR A 51 20.72 43.34 20.12
CA THR A 51 19.34 43.01 19.75
C THR A 51 19.25 42.40 18.36
N ILE A 52 20.07 42.86 17.40
CA ILE A 52 20.17 42.27 16.06
C ILE A 52 20.90 40.91 16.12
N MET A 53 21.98 40.78 16.88
CA MET A 53 22.63 39.48 17.07
C MET A 53 21.74 38.49 17.84
N HIS A 54 20.96 38.92 18.83
CA HIS A 54 19.99 38.08 19.53
C HIS A 54 18.78 37.73 18.67
N SER A 55 18.34 38.61 17.77
CA SER A 55 17.26 38.31 16.83
C SER A 55 17.72 37.36 15.72
N GLU A 56 18.96 37.49 15.23
CA GLU A 56 19.57 36.55 14.29
C GLU A 56 19.88 35.20 14.94
N VAL A 57 20.35 35.17 16.18
CA VAL A 57 20.58 33.94 16.94
C VAL A 57 19.24 33.26 17.28
N LYS A 58 18.21 34.02 17.68
CA LYS A 58 16.84 33.48 17.86
C LYS A 58 16.25 33.02 16.54
N ALA A 59 16.43 33.73 15.43
CA ALA A 59 15.97 33.32 14.11
C ALA A 59 16.67 32.04 13.66
N LYS A 60 18.00 31.93 13.83
CA LYS A 60 18.76 30.70 13.55
C LYS A 60 18.35 29.55 14.46
N GLN A 61 18.16 29.77 15.77
CA GLN A 61 17.68 28.75 16.71
C GLN A 61 16.24 28.33 16.41
N MET A 62 15.39 29.25 15.96
CA MET A 62 14.01 28.97 15.57
C MET A 62 13.96 28.25 14.22
N ASP A 63 14.84 28.58 13.27
CA ASP A 63 15.03 27.84 12.01
C ASP A 63 15.57 26.42 12.28
N GLU A 64 16.45 26.28 13.27
CA GLU A 64 17.03 24.99 13.70
C GLU A 64 16.02 24.14 14.48
N ALA A 65 15.17 24.77 15.30
CA ALA A 65 14.02 24.14 15.95
C ALA A 65 12.90 23.77 14.95
N THR A 66 12.67 24.61 13.93
CA THR A 66 11.72 24.35 12.83
C THR A 66 12.26 23.29 11.86
N ARG A 67 13.58 23.20 11.66
CA ARG A 67 14.25 22.08 10.97
C ARG A 67 14.12 20.76 11.73
N LYS A 68 14.08 20.79 13.08
CA LYS A 68 13.85 19.60 13.92
C LYS A 68 12.37 19.21 14.05
N ALA A 69 11.43 20.04 13.60
CA ALA A 69 10.01 19.69 13.60
C ALA A 69 9.74 18.60 12.55
N ARG A 70 9.53 17.37 13.04
CA ARG A 70 9.06 16.27 12.19
C ARG A 70 7.58 16.44 11.92
N GLU A 71 7.24 16.69 10.68
CA GLU A 71 5.85 16.75 10.20
C GLU A 71 5.30 15.33 9.96
N GLN A 72 3.98 15.21 9.89
CA GLN A 72 3.29 13.93 9.77
C GLN A 72 2.56 13.83 8.44
N ILE A 73 2.68 12.68 7.78
CA ILE A 73 1.81 12.28 6.67
C ILE A 73 0.86 11.22 7.18
N GLY A 74 -0.45 11.49 7.17
CA GLY A 74 -1.47 10.49 7.41
C GLY A 74 -1.60 9.56 6.22
N VAL A 75 -1.57 8.25 6.45
CA VAL A 75 -1.61 7.22 5.41
C VAL A 75 -2.57 6.11 5.81
N THR A 76 -3.37 5.66 4.85
CA THR A 76 -4.21 4.47 4.96
C THR A 76 -3.58 3.38 4.10
N THR A 77 -2.97 2.37 4.73
CA THR A 77 -2.31 1.25 4.03
C THR A 77 -3.05 -0.06 4.28
N LYS A 78 -2.91 -1.03 3.39
CA LYS A 78 -3.26 -2.42 3.71
C LYS A 78 -2.46 -2.93 4.91
N VAL A 79 -3.06 -3.80 5.71
CA VAL A 79 -2.40 -4.37 6.91
C VAL A 79 -1.15 -5.16 6.53
N SER A 80 -1.22 -5.97 5.47
CA SER A 80 -0.09 -6.75 4.94
C SER A 80 1.11 -5.89 4.51
N LEU A 81 0.87 -4.76 3.85
CA LEU A 81 1.94 -3.79 3.51
C LEU A 81 2.60 -3.24 4.79
N LEU A 82 1.81 -2.98 5.84
CA LEU A 82 2.33 -2.47 7.11
C LEU A 82 3.14 -3.52 7.87
N GLU A 83 2.73 -4.79 7.80
CA GLU A 83 3.44 -5.94 8.39
C GLU A 83 4.80 -6.16 7.74
N GLU A 84 4.93 -5.97 6.44
CA GLU A 84 6.22 -6.03 5.74
C GLU A 84 7.17 -4.92 6.18
N ILE A 85 6.65 -3.70 6.38
CA ILE A 85 7.44 -2.59 6.96
C ILE A 85 7.89 -2.94 8.38
N ASP A 86 7.01 -3.57 9.18
CA ASP A 86 7.35 -4.05 10.51
C ASP A 86 8.44 -5.12 10.50
N ALA A 87 8.38 -6.05 9.55
CA ALA A 87 9.38 -7.10 9.39
C ALA A 87 10.74 -6.51 9.02
N VAL A 88 10.78 -5.55 8.09
CA VAL A 88 12.01 -4.81 7.73
C VAL A 88 12.56 -4.04 8.93
N ALA A 89 11.70 -3.39 9.72
CA ALA A 89 12.11 -2.66 10.91
C ALA A 89 12.74 -3.58 11.96
N LYS A 90 12.10 -4.72 12.26
CA LYS A 90 12.60 -5.75 13.17
C LYS A 90 13.95 -6.29 12.72
N GLN A 91 14.08 -6.63 11.44
CA GLN A 91 15.31 -7.22 10.89
C GLN A 91 16.49 -6.24 10.90
N ARG A 92 16.22 -4.93 10.78
CA ARG A 92 17.24 -3.87 10.88
C ARG A 92 17.52 -3.42 12.33
N GLY A 93 16.75 -3.89 13.31
CA GLY A 93 16.85 -3.43 14.69
C GLY A 93 16.44 -1.97 14.89
N ILE A 94 15.56 -1.44 14.03
CA ILE A 94 15.09 -0.04 14.09
C ILE A 94 13.58 0.02 14.32
N SER A 95 13.07 1.20 14.70
CA SER A 95 11.62 1.38 14.85
C SER A 95 10.92 1.47 13.49
N ARG A 96 9.64 1.05 13.45
CA ARG A 96 8.76 1.19 12.28
C ARG A 96 8.80 2.59 11.69
N ALA A 97 8.78 3.62 12.53
CA ALA A 97 8.79 5.02 12.10
C ALA A 97 10.10 5.43 11.38
N ILE A 98 11.22 4.80 11.72
CA ILE A 98 12.50 5.01 11.01
C ILE A 98 12.47 4.24 9.70
N ALA A 99 12.09 2.97 9.72
CA ALA A 99 12.00 2.15 8.50
C ALA A 99 11.05 2.76 7.45
N ALA A 100 9.87 3.21 7.86
CA ALA A 100 8.90 3.87 6.97
C ALA A 100 9.44 5.17 6.37
N ARG A 101 10.21 5.96 7.13
CA ARG A 101 10.84 7.19 6.64
C ARG A 101 11.90 6.88 5.59
N ASP A 102 12.74 5.89 5.85
CA ASP A 102 13.82 5.50 4.94
C ASP A 102 13.25 4.93 3.63
N LEU A 103 12.21 4.09 3.73
CA LEU A 103 11.51 3.55 2.57
C LEU A 103 10.81 4.65 1.76
N LEU A 104 10.17 5.62 2.43
CA LEU A 104 9.56 6.77 1.76
C LEU A 104 10.60 7.62 1.01
N GLN A 105 11.76 7.89 1.64
CA GLN A 105 12.85 8.63 1.02
C GLN A 105 13.44 7.89 -0.18
N ASP A 106 13.65 6.57 -0.07
CA ASP A 106 14.14 5.74 -1.18
C ASP A 106 13.14 5.70 -2.34
N GLY A 107 11.85 5.44 -2.03
CA GLY A 107 10.78 5.41 -3.02
C GLY A 107 10.66 6.72 -3.78
N LEU A 108 10.69 7.86 -3.08
CA LEU A 108 10.62 9.18 -3.71
C LEU A 108 11.85 9.47 -4.59
N THR A 109 13.04 9.09 -4.13
CA THR A 109 14.28 9.24 -4.91
C THR A 109 14.25 8.40 -6.19
N ARG A 110 13.70 7.18 -6.12
CA ARG A 110 13.50 6.31 -7.28
C ARG A 110 12.47 6.90 -8.24
N PHE A 111 11.34 7.36 -7.72
CA PHE A 111 10.31 8.00 -8.52
C PHE A 111 10.87 9.18 -9.33
N ASP A 112 11.63 10.07 -8.68
CA ASP A 112 12.29 11.22 -9.36
C ASP A 112 13.29 10.81 -10.44
N ARG A 113 13.93 9.66 -10.28
CA ARG A 113 14.89 9.14 -11.26
C ARG A 113 14.17 8.50 -12.43
N GLU A 114 13.12 7.73 -12.16
CA GLU A 114 12.38 6.99 -13.17
C GLU A 114 11.43 7.87 -13.97
N SER A 115 10.86 8.91 -13.35
CA SER A 115 10.01 9.91 -14.03
C SER A 115 10.73 10.67 -15.14
N ARG A 116 12.08 10.72 -15.11
CA ARG A 116 12.90 11.35 -16.16
C ARG A 116 13.01 10.51 -17.43
N THR A 117 12.75 9.22 -17.35
CA THR A 117 12.99 8.26 -18.45
C THR A 117 11.74 7.50 -18.86
N LYS A 118 10.79 7.34 -17.95
CA LYS A 118 9.52 6.64 -18.15
C LYS A 118 8.36 7.64 -18.14
N SER A 119 7.27 7.27 -18.81
CA SER A 119 6.01 8.00 -18.70
C SER A 119 5.52 7.97 -17.24
N THR A 120 5.31 9.15 -16.65
CA THR A 120 4.90 9.32 -15.24
C THR A 120 3.55 8.66 -14.95
N SER A 121 2.60 8.70 -15.90
CA SER A 121 1.29 8.06 -15.73
C SER A 121 1.41 6.53 -15.64
N LYS A 122 2.28 5.92 -16.46
CA LYS A 122 2.57 4.48 -16.39
C LYS A 122 3.27 4.12 -15.09
N LEU A 123 4.26 4.93 -14.68
CA LEU A 123 5.01 4.73 -13.44
C LEU A 123 4.08 4.76 -12.21
N LEU A 124 3.18 5.74 -12.13
CA LEU A 124 2.20 5.85 -11.05
C LEU A 124 1.22 4.67 -11.05
N ALA A 125 0.76 4.22 -12.22
CA ALA A 125 -0.12 3.06 -12.33
C ALA A 125 0.58 1.77 -11.87
N ASP A 126 1.86 1.59 -12.18
CA ASP A 126 2.64 0.44 -11.74
C ASP A 126 2.86 0.46 -10.21
N TYR A 127 3.15 1.63 -9.63
CA TYR A 127 3.32 1.78 -8.19
C TYR A 127 2.00 1.53 -7.43
N GLU A 128 0.89 2.03 -7.97
CA GLU A 128 -0.45 1.79 -7.44
C GLU A 128 -0.84 0.30 -7.53
N ARG A 129 -0.51 -0.36 -8.64
CA ARG A 129 -0.68 -1.82 -8.78
C ARG A 129 0.11 -2.57 -7.71
N LYS A 130 1.41 -2.26 -7.54
CA LYS A 130 2.25 -2.90 -6.52
C LYS A 130 1.70 -2.72 -5.11
N ALA A 131 1.18 -1.55 -4.76
CA ALA A 131 0.53 -1.32 -3.47
C ALA A 131 -0.78 -2.12 -3.31
N ASN A 132 -1.51 -2.35 -4.41
CA ASN A 132 -2.73 -3.13 -4.43
C ASN A 132 -2.49 -4.65 -4.44
N ASP A 133 -1.33 -5.13 -4.89
CA ASP A 133 -0.99 -6.56 -4.93
C ASP A 133 -0.81 -7.17 -3.53
N PHE A 134 -0.65 -6.35 -2.49
CA PHE A 134 -0.60 -6.80 -1.10
C PHE A 134 -1.94 -7.45 -0.67
N ALA A 135 -1.86 -8.58 0.04
CA ALA A 135 -3.01 -9.40 0.39
C ALA A 135 -3.98 -8.72 1.38
N GLY A 136 -5.28 -9.05 1.25
CA GLY A 136 -6.32 -8.60 2.16
C GLY A 136 -6.94 -7.24 1.82
N ALA A 137 -8.22 -7.07 2.18
CA ALA A 137 -8.97 -5.83 2.01
C ALA A 137 -8.91 -4.90 3.24
N GLN A 138 -8.39 -5.41 4.37
CA GLN A 138 -8.29 -4.62 5.60
C GLN A 138 -7.22 -3.54 5.48
N THR A 139 -7.60 -2.31 5.82
CA THR A 139 -6.71 -1.15 5.82
C THR A 139 -6.58 -0.57 7.22
N LYS A 140 -5.42 0.00 7.52
CA LYS A 140 -5.13 0.67 8.78
C LYS A 140 -4.67 2.10 8.54
N ASN A 141 -5.22 3.03 9.31
CA ASN A 141 -4.80 4.43 9.33
C ASN A 141 -3.63 4.60 10.30
N TRP A 142 -2.56 5.23 9.85
CA TRP A 142 -1.38 5.54 10.66
C TRP A 142 -0.68 6.78 10.08
N SER A 143 0.39 7.24 10.74
CA SER A 143 1.16 8.39 10.24
C SER A 143 2.66 8.14 10.17
N ILE A 144 3.28 8.71 9.14
CA ILE A 144 4.74 8.70 8.95
C ILE A 144 5.27 10.04 9.42
N ARG A 145 6.13 10.03 10.44
CA ARG A 145 6.85 11.20 10.93
C ARG A 145 8.16 11.36 10.16
N ALA A 146 8.27 12.42 9.38
CA ALA A 146 9.43 12.72 8.53
C ALA A 146 9.85 14.20 8.64
N GLU A 147 11.02 14.53 8.10
CA GLU A 147 11.46 15.92 8.02
C GLU A 147 10.53 16.72 7.12
N ARG A 148 10.26 17.98 7.47
CA ARG A 148 9.40 18.89 6.70
C ARG A 148 9.69 18.89 5.20
N ARG A 149 10.96 18.87 4.81
CA ARG A 149 11.35 18.85 3.38
C ARG A 149 10.84 17.60 2.65
N LEU A 150 10.94 16.43 3.28
CA LEU A 150 10.45 15.17 2.69
C LEU A 150 8.92 15.16 2.64
N VAL A 151 8.26 15.63 3.70
CA VAL A 151 6.80 15.72 3.78
C VAL A 151 6.24 16.63 2.70
N MET A 152 6.73 17.87 2.64
CA MET A 152 6.30 18.87 1.66
C MET A 152 6.57 18.40 0.23
N LYS A 153 7.75 17.83 -0.04
CA LYS A 153 8.06 17.30 -1.37
C LYS A 153 7.07 16.21 -1.78
N THR A 154 6.80 15.26 -0.89
CA THR A 154 5.86 14.16 -1.16
C THR A 154 4.45 14.68 -1.46
N GLN A 155 3.96 15.65 -0.68
CA GLN A 155 2.64 16.25 -0.87
C GLN A 155 2.55 17.05 -2.17
N LEU A 156 3.56 17.85 -2.49
CA LEU A 156 3.62 18.63 -3.73
C LEU A 156 3.68 17.71 -4.95
N THR A 157 4.51 16.66 -4.91
CA THR A 157 4.59 15.68 -5.99
C THR A 157 3.28 14.90 -6.16
N ALA A 158 2.61 14.52 -5.07
CA ALA A 158 1.28 13.91 -5.16
C ALA A 158 0.26 14.85 -5.83
N GLY A 159 0.26 16.13 -5.44
CA GLY A 159 -0.59 17.16 -6.02
C GLY A 159 -0.30 17.44 -7.50
N GLU A 160 0.97 17.46 -7.91
CA GLU A 160 1.40 17.64 -9.30
C GLU A 160 0.78 16.59 -10.24
N TYR A 161 0.61 15.36 -9.75
CA TYR A 161 0.06 14.25 -10.52
C TYR A 161 -1.40 13.93 -10.17
N GLU A 162 -2.12 14.85 -9.51
CA GLU A 162 -3.53 14.71 -9.15
C GLU A 162 -3.83 13.42 -8.35
N ARG A 163 -2.88 12.96 -7.53
CA ARG A 163 -3.04 11.80 -6.66
C ARG A 163 -3.22 12.21 -5.21
N SER A 164 -3.99 11.41 -4.47
CA SER A 164 -4.04 11.59 -3.02
C SER A 164 -2.67 11.26 -2.41
N THR A 165 -2.25 12.05 -1.43
CA THR A 165 -0.96 11.84 -0.74
C THR A 165 -0.85 10.42 -0.18
N SER A 166 -1.96 9.86 0.34
CA SER A 166 -1.96 8.49 0.85
C SER A 166 -1.74 7.45 -0.25
N SER A 167 -2.41 7.57 -1.41
CA SER A 167 -2.21 6.63 -2.52
C SER A 167 -0.79 6.70 -3.07
N PHE A 168 -0.28 7.93 -3.24
CA PHE A 168 1.10 8.14 -3.69
C PHE A 168 2.12 7.53 -2.73
N VAL A 169 1.98 7.79 -1.42
CA VAL A 169 2.87 7.21 -0.40
C VAL A 169 2.79 5.68 -0.37
N ASN A 170 1.60 5.09 -0.50
CA ASN A 170 1.45 3.63 -0.57
C ASN A 170 2.23 3.03 -1.75
N GLY A 171 2.13 3.66 -2.92
CA GLY A 171 2.89 3.26 -4.11
C GLY A 171 4.40 3.38 -3.91
N LEU A 172 4.87 4.50 -3.34
CA LEU A 172 6.30 4.70 -3.03
C LEU A 172 6.83 3.64 -2.04
N LEU A 173 6.07 3.33 -1.00
CA LEU A 173 6.45 2.32 0.00
C LEU A 173 6.49 0.92 -0.61
N ALA A 174 5.47 0.55 -1.40
CA ALA A 174 5.42 -0.72 -2.09
C ALA A 174 6.60 -0.89 -3.06
N GLU A 175 6.92 0.15 -3.82
CA GLU A 175 8.08 0.17 -4.72
C GLU A 175 9.39 -0.02 -3.93
N ALA A 176 9.59 0.78 -2.89
CA ALA A 176 10.81 0.74 -2.08
C ALA A 176 11.00 -0.62 -1.42
N LEU A 177 9.92 -1.26 -0.96
CA LEU A 177 9.95 -2.62 -0.42
C LEU A 177 10.35 -3.65 -1.49
N SER A 178 9.84 -3.53 -2.71
CA SER A 178 10.20 -4.45 -3.81
C SER A 178 11.69 -4.41 -4.16
N HIS A 179 12.37 -3.31 -3.85
CA HIS A 179 13.81 -3.12 -4.04
C HIS A 179 14.63 -3.17 -2.75
N CYS A 180 14.00 -3.46 -1.61
CA CYS A 180 14.67 -3.53 -0.32
C CYS A 180 15.36 -4.90 -0.18
N PRO A 181 16.69 -4.97 -0.08
CA PRO A 181 17.40 -6.25 0.05
C PRO A 181 17.02 -7.00 1.34
N VAL A 182 16.62 -6.26 2.38
CA VAL A 182 16.14 -6.84 3.64
C VAL A 182 14.76 -7.44 3.46
N ALA A 183 13.85 -6.80 2.72
CA ALA A 183 12.54 -7.38 2.40
C ALA A 183 12.70 -8.62 1.50
N ALA A 184 13.59 -8.57 0.51
CA ALA A 184 13.94 -9.73 -0.30
C ALA A 184 14.51 -10.88 0.54
N ALA A 185 15.41 -10.60 1.49
CA ALA A 185 15.96 -11.61 2.40
C ALA A 185 14.91 -12.15 3.39
N LEU A 186 13.91 -11.35 3.77
CA LEU A 186 12.78 -11.78 4.61
C LEU A 186 11.80 -12.64 3.83
N ALA A 187 11.54 -12.34 2.56
CA ALA A 187 10.77 -13.21 1.67
C ALA A 187 11.44 -14.59 1.49
N VAL A 188 12.77 -14.65 1.52
CA VAL A 188 13.54 -15.91 1.51
C VAL A 188 13.54 -16.62 2.87
N LYS A 189 13.32 -15.90 3.98
CA LYS A 189 13.28 -16.43 5.36
C LYS A 189 11.88 -16.73 5.90
N ALA A 190 10.82 -16.29 5.23
CA ALA A 190 9.51 -16.93 5.38
C ALA A 190 9.73 -18.44 5.21
N PRO A 191 9.10 -19.32 6.02
CA PRO A 191 9.32 -20.75 5.91
C PRO A 191 9.12 -21.12 4.44
N VAL A 192 10.23 -21.40 3.74
CA VAL A 192 10.18 -21.82 2.36
C VAL A 192 9.46 -23.14 2.45
N ILE A 193 8.19 -23.11 2.08
CA ILE A 193 7.39 -24.31 1.98
C ILE A 193 8.12 -25.13 0.91
N ALA A 194 8.92 -26.09 1.37
CA ALA A 194 9.80 -26.83 0.49
C ALA A 194 8.96 -27.43 -0.62
N ASP A 195 9.38 -27.29 -1.88
CA ASP A 195 8.63 -27.83 -3.02
C ASP A 195 8.39 -29.33 -2.86
N ALA A 196 9.28 -30.05 -2.16
CA ALA A 196 9.09 -31.44 -1.76
C ALA A 196 7.87 -31.63 -0.84
N SER A 197 7.66 -30.77 0.15
CA SER A 197 6.50 -30.80 1.05
C SER A 197 5.20 -30.47 0.31
N VAL A 198 5.25 -29.53 -0.66
CA VAL A 198 4.10 -29.23 -1.52
C VAL A 198 3.78 -30.42 -2.43
N ALA A 199 4.79 -31.07 -3.00
CA ALA A 199 4.63 -32.26 -3.83
C ALA A 199 4.00 -33.42 -3.05
N LEU A 200 4.45 -33.66 -1.82
CA LEU A 200 3.84 -34.64 -0.92
C LEU A 200 2.38 -34.30 -0.59
N ALA A 201 2.07 -33.03 -0.37
CA ALA A 201 0.69 -32.59 -0.15
C ALA A 201 -0.20 -32.81 -1.38
N LEU A 202 0.30 -32.48 -2.58
CA LEU A 202 -0.40 -32.74 -3.84
C LEU A 202 -0.67 -34.23 -4.05
N GLU A 203 0.32 -35.08 -3.77
CA GLU A 203 0.17 -36.52 -3.88
C GLU A 203 -0.83 -37.07 -2.84
N ALA A 204 -0.77 -36.59 -1.61
CA ALA A 204 -1.73 -36.95 -0.57
C ALA A 204 -3.16 -36.57 -0.97
N ILE A 205 -3.37 -35.39 -1.54
CA ILE A 205 -4.67 -34.94 -2.06
C ILE A 205 -5.16 -35.84 -3.20
N GLU A 206 -4.30 -36.20 -4.16
CA GLU A 206 -4.67 -37.06 -5.30
C GLU A 206 -5.08 -38.49 -4.87
N ARG A 207 -4.57 -38.96 -3.72
CA ARG A 207 -4.95 -40.27 -3.15
C ARG A 207 -6.32 -40.24 -2.47
N VAL A 208 -6.92 -39.08 -2.25
CA VAL A 208 -8.26 -38.94 -1.66
C VAL A 208 -9.32 -39.03 -2.75
N LYS A 209 -9.80 -40.25 -3.02
CA LYS A 209 -10.91 -40.49 -3.96
C LYS A 209 -11.99 -41.33 -3.30
N GLY A 210 -13.24 -41.10 -3.70
CA GLY A 210 -14.38 -41.93 -3.32
C GLY A 210 -14.62 -41.99 -1.80
N PRO A 211 -14.61 -43.17 -1.16
CA PRO A 211 -14.87 -43.34 0.27
C PRO A 211 -13.98 -42.49 1.19
N LYS A 212 -12.71 -42.27 0.81
CA LYS A 212 -11.79 -41.43 1.59
C LYS A 212 -12.21 -39.96 1.63
N ALA A 213 -12.86 -39.47 0.58
CA ALA A 213 -13.40 -38.12 0.54
C ALA A 213 -14.62 -37.94 1.47
N LYS A 214 -15.34 -39.03 1.79
CA LYS A 214 -16.38 -39.02 2.82
C LYS A 214 -15.75 -39.04 4.22
N GLN A 215 -14.71 -39.82 4.43
CA GLN A 215 -14.00 -39.90 5.72
C GLN A 215 -13.34 -38.57 6.10
N ILE A 216 -12.66 -37.91 5.17
CA ILE A 216 -12.06 -36.60 5.42
C ILE A 216 -13.12 -35.52 5.68
N ALA A 217 -14.32 -35.64 5.08
CA ALA A 217 -15.42 -34.72 5.35
C ALA A 217 -15.89 -34.84 6.81
N ALA A 218 -16.02 -36.07 7.31
CA ALA A 218 -16.38 -36.33 8.70
C ALA A 218 -15.33 -35.76 9.66
N GLU A 219 -14.04 -36.01 9.38
CA GLU A 219 -12.94 -35.54 10.23
C GLU A 219 -12.80 -34.00 10.24
N ALA A 220 -13.13 -33.35 9.12
CA ALA A 220 -13.02 -31.91 8.95
C ALA A 220 -14.26 -31.12 9.41
N ASP A 221 -15.14 -31.73 10.21
CA ASP A 221 -16.44 -31.20 10.67
C ASP A 221 -17.44 -30.87 9.54
N LEU A 222 -17.20 -31.36 8.32
CA LEU A 222 -18.12 -31.18 7.20
C LEU A 222 -19.29 -32.16 7.24
N GLY A 223 -19.28 -33.12 8.18
CA GLY A 223 -20.29 -34.18 8.25
C GLY A 223 -20.19 -35.11 7.05
N ASP A 224 -21.33 -35.50 6.48
CA ASP A 224 -21.39 -36.39 5.31
C ASP A 224 -21.18 -35.67 3.96
N ASN A 225 -20.85 -34.37 3.97
CA ASN A 225 -20.73 -33.52 2.78
C ASN A 225 -19.46 -33.80 1.97
N ARG A 226 -19.41 -34.97 1.32
CA ARG A 226 -18.34 -35.38 0.40
C ARG A 226 -18.12 -34.38 -0.73
N VAL A 227 -19.19 -33.76 -1.23
CA VAL A 227 -19.11 -32.78 -2.33
C VAL A 227 -18.27 -31.58 -1.90
N LEU A 228 -18.54 -31.03 -0.72
CA LEU A 228 -17.80 -29.89 -0.17
C LEU A 228 -16.33 -30.25 0.08
N ALA A 229 -16.06 -31.42 0.66
CA ALA A 229 -14.69 -31.90 0.81
C ALA A 229 -13.95 -32.02 -0.53
N THR A 230 -14.64 -32.48 -1.58
CA THR A 230 -14.06 -32.61 -2.93
C THR A 230 -13.77 -31.25 -3.55
N LEU A 231 -14.68 -30.27 -3.38
CA LEU A 231 -14.49 -28.90 -3.85
C LEU A 231 -13.32 -28.20 -3.15
N ILE A 232 -13.16 -28.41 -1.84
CA ILE A 232 -12.04 -27.90 -1.06
C ILE A 232 -10.73 -28.53 -1.55
N LEU A 233 -10.67 -29.86 -1.62
CA LEU A 233 -9.48 -30.58 -2.09
C LEU A 233 -9.11 -30.16 -3.52
N GLY A 234 -10.11 -29.94 -4.38
CA GLY A 234 -9.92 -29.41 -5.73
C GLY A 234 -9.29 -28.02 -5.77
N GLY A 235 -9.32 -27.27 -4.67
CA GLY A 235 -8.86 -25.89 -4.59
C GLY A 235 -9.92 -24.85 -4.99
N SER A 236 -11.12 -25.27 -5.38
CA SER A 236 -12.16 -24.40 -5.94
C SER A 236 -12.87 -23.52 -4.91
N VAL A 237 -12.74 -23.82 -3.61
CA VAL A 237 -13.41 -23.10 -2.52
C VAL A 237 -12.40 -22.58 -1.50
N PHE A 238 -12.59 -21.34 -1.03
CA PHE A 238 -11.91 -20.82 0.16
C PHE A 238 -12.58 -21.38 1.41
N ALA A 239 -12.04 -22.48 1.96
CA ALA A 239 -12.55 -23.06 3.20
C ALA A 239 -11.98 -22.34 4.44
N PRO A 240 -12.72 -22.33 5.56
CA PRO A 240 -12.25 -21.78 6.83
C PRO A 240 -10.97 -22.46 7.32
N ALA A 241 -10.07 -21.70 7.95
CA ALA A 241 -8.75 -22.20 8.37
C ALA A 241 -8.83 -23.44 9.27
N ARG A 242 -9.85 -23.54 10.13
CA ARG A 242 -10.07 -24.73 10.97
C ARG A 242 -10.39 -26.00 10.18
N VAL A 243 -11.15 -25.87 9.10
CA VAL A 243 -11.49 -26.98 8.20
C VAL A 243 -10.23 -27.42 7.46
N ILE A 244 -9.49 -26.47 6.88
CA ILE A 244 -8.22 -26.73 6.18
C ILE A 244 -7.21 -27.42 7.11
N ARG A 245 -7.10 -26.97 8.37
CA ARG A 245 -6.21 -27.58 9.36
C ARG A 245 -6.55 -29.03 9.64
N LYS A 246 -7.83 -29.33 9.94
CA LYS A 246 -8.28 -30.71 10.17
C LYS A 246 -8.05 -31.63 8.97
N MET A 247 -8.26 -31.11 7.76
CA MET A 247 -7.98 -31.86 6.53
C MET A 247 -6.47 -32.13 6.34
N ALA A 248 -5.62 -31.14 6.63
CA ALA A 248 -4.17 -31.30 6.60
C ALA A 248 -3.68 -32.31 7.64
N ASP A 249 -4.22 -32.25 8.87
CA ASP A 249 -3.91 -33.17 9.96
C ASP A 249 -4.31 -34.62 9.60
N TYR A 250 -5.51 -34.81 9.04
CA TYR A 250 -5.97 -36.12 8.56
C TYR A 250 -5.05 -36.69 7.47
N LEU A 251 -4.55 -35.84 6.57
CA LEU A 251 -3.63 -36.23 5.50
C LEU A 251 -2.17 -36.29 5.95
N GLN A 252 -1.88 -35.93 7.20
CA GLN A 252 -0.55 -35.91 7.80
C GLN A 252 0.45 -35.06 7.01
N VAL A 253 -0.02 -33.92 6.50
CA VAL A 253 0.81 -32.98 5.73
C VAL A 253 0.88 -31.63 6.45
N PRO A 254 2.00 -30.89 6.34
CA PRO A 254 2.11 -29.57 6.95
C PRO A 254 1.01 -28.62 6.45
N PHE A 255 0.37 -27.90 7.37
CA PHE A 255 -0.73 -26.96 7.06
C PHE A 255 -0.38 -25.95 5.96
N ASP A 256 0.82 -25.36 6.03
CA ASP A 256 1.28 -24.38 5.04
C ASP A 256 1.49 -25.02 3.66
N ALA A 257 2.06 -26.24 3.62
CA ALA A 257 2.25 -27.00 2.39
C ALA A 257 0.92 -27.42 1.76
N PHE A 258 -0.05 -27.80 2.58
CA PHE A 258 -1.40 -28.13 2.14
C PHE A 258 -2.12 -26.92 1.57
N SER A 259 -2.03 -25.76 2.22
CA SER A 259 -2.65 -24.51 1.75
C SER A 259 -2.10 -24.09 0.38
N VAL A 260 -0.78 -24.15 0.20
CA VAL A 260 -0.13 -23.86 -1.10
C VAL A 260 -0.48 -24.92 -2.15
N ALA A 261 -0.61 -26.19 -1.78
CA ALA A 261 -1.02 -27.24 -2.70
C ALA A 261 -2.45 -26.99 -3.24
N LEU A 262 -3.39 -26.55 -2.41
CA LEU A 262 -4.75 -26.20 -2.84
C LEU A 262 -4.78 -25.02 -3.82
N GLU A 263 -3.96 -24.00 -3.57
CA GLU A 263 -3.81 -22.86 -4.50
C GLU A 263 -3.22 -23.30 -5.84
N ARG A 264 -2.12 -24.07 -5.82
CA ARG A 264 -1.50 -24.62 -7.03
C ARG A 264 -2.48 -25.48 -7.82
N ARG A 265 -3.30 -26.30 -7.13
CA ARG A 265 -4.35 -27.10 -7.80
C ARG A 265 -5.33 -26.21 -8.53
N PHE A 266 -5.91 -25.19 -7.88
CA PHE A 266 -6.84 -24.26 -8.52
C PHE A 266 -6.22 -23.60 -9.77
N THR A 267 -5.01 -23.06 -9.67
CA THR A 267 -4.32 -22.42 -10.80
C THR A 267 -4.00 -23.40 -11.93
N SER A 268 -3.71 -24.66 -11.61
CA SER A 268 -3.41 -25.71 -12.58
C SER A 268 -4.65 -26.42 -13.15
N GLN A 269 -5.86 -26.11 -12.66
CA GLN A 269 -7.07 -26.73 -13.18
C GLN A 269 -7.20 -26.40 -14.67
N PRO A 270 -7.35 -27.42 -15.54
CA PRO A 270 -7.51 -27.18 -16.96
C PRO A 270 -8.83 -26.44 -17.17
N VAL A 271 -8.75 -25.20 -17.66
CA VAL A 271 -9.94 -24.48 -18.14
C VAL A 271 -10.41 -25.23 -19.39
N PRO A 272 -11.63 -25.79 -19.40
CA PRO A 272 -12.12 -26.52 -20.55
C PRO A 272 -12.18 -25.60 -21.78
N ALA A 273 -11.45 -25.95 -22.84
CA ALA A 273 -11.52 -25.26 -24.12
C ALA A 273 -12.81 -25.65 -24.84
N PHE A 274 -13.93 -25.00 -24.50
CA PHE A 274 -15.21 -25.28 -25.15
C PHE A 274 -15.32 -24.56 -26.49
N LYS A 275 -15.47 -25.33 -27.57
CA LYS A 275 -16.00 -24.88 -28.85
C LYS A 275 -17.52 -25.12 -28.86
N ALA A 276 -18.31 -24.25 -28.24
CA ALA A 276 -19.77 -24.37 -28.28
C ALA A 276 -20.41 -23.03 -28.63
N THR A 277 -21.24 -23.05 -29.68
CA THR A 277 -21.90 -21.92 -30.33
C THR A 277 -23.19 -21.47 -29.63
N THR A 278 -23.55 -22.08 -28.49
CA THR A 278 -24.76 -21.75 -27.73
C THR A 278 -24.61 -22.15 -26.26
N GLY A 279 -24.71 -21.17 -25.36
CA GLY A 279 -24.58 -21.33 -23.91
C GLY A 279 -23.13 -21.06 -23.43
N LYS A 280 -22.90 -19.93 -22.75
CA LYS A 280 -21.58 -19.61 -22.19
C LYS A 280 -21.33 -20.52 -20.97
N PRO A 281 -20.33 -21.42 -20.99
CA PRO A 281 -19.89 -22.06 -19.76
C PRO A 281 -19.27 -20.97 -18.87
N GLN A 282 -19.78 -20.83 -17.66
CA GLN A 282 -19.25 -19.91 -16.67
C GLN A 282 -17.96 -20.53 -16.11
N VAL A 283 -16.82 -20.05 -16.59
CA VAL A 283 -15.50 -20.43 -16.06
C VAL A 283 -15.28 -19.62 -14.79
N ASP A 284 -15.12 -20.31 -13.66
CA ASP A 284 -14.78 -19.69 -12.38
C ASP A 284 -13.34 -19.19 -12.43
N LEU A 285 -13.15 -17.90 -12.69
CA LEU A 285 -11.84 -17.23 -12.70
C LEU A 285 -11.29 -17.00 -11.28
N GLN A 286 -12.11 -17.24 -10.26
CA GLN A 286 -11.77 -17.06 -8.85
C GLN A 286 -12.35 -18.21 -8.04
N ARG A 287 -11.66 -18.58 -6.96
CA ARG A 287 -12.17 -19.55 -6.00
C ARG A 287 -13.44 -19.01 -5.35
N LYS A 288 -14.44 -19.88 -5.18
CA LYS A 288 -15.70 -19.52 -4.52
C LYS A 288 -15.46 -19.23 -3.04
N SER A 289 -16.19 -18.26 -2.49
CA SER A 289 -16.21 -18.04 -1.04
C SER A 289 -16.89 -19.23 -0.34
N TRP A 290 -16.56 -19.45 0.93
CA TRP A 290 -17.18 -20.49 1.75
C TRP A 290 -18.70 -20.41 1.73
N SER A 291 -19.24 -19.23 2.03
CA SER A 291 -20.67 -18.97 2.08
C SER A 291 -21.40 -19.23 0.75
N VAL A 292 -20.78 -18.92 -0.39
CA VAL A 292 -21.35 -19.22 -1.71
C VAL A 292 -21.36 -20.73 -1.95
N ALA A 293 -20.24 -21.41 -1.69
CA ALA A 293 -20.12 -22.84 -1.89
C ALA A 293 -21.09 -23.66 -1.02
N VAL A 294 -21.35 -23.23 0.23
CA VAL A 294 -22.31 -23.90 1.11
C VAL A 294 -23.76 -23.70 0.62
N LYS A 295 -24.11 -22.48 0.18
CA LYS A 295 -25.47 -22.17 -0.31
C LYS A 295 -25.82 -22.85 -1.62
N GLU A 296 -24.84 -23.02 -2.52
CA GLU A 296 -25.02 -23.74 -3.79
C GLU A 296 -25.29 -25.24 -3.61
N LEU A 297 -25.03 -25.81 -2.42
CA LEU A 297 -25.28 -27.22 -2.16
C LEU A 297 -26.75 -27.52 -1.82
N GLU A 298 -27.61 -26.50 -1.73
CA GLU A 298 -29.05 -26.63 -1.47
C GLU A 298 -29.36 -27.59 -0.30
N LEU A 299 -28.59 -27.45 0.79
CA LEU A 299 -28.70 -28.30 1.98
C LEU A 299 -29.93 -27.93 2.81
N SER A 300 -30.26 -28.77 3.80
CA SER A 300 -31.30 -28.40 4.77
C SER A 300 -30.89 -27.11 5.52
N PRO A 301 -31.85 -26.26 5.93
CA PRO A 301 -31.55 -25.00 6.62
C PRO A 301 -30.68 -25.18 7.87
N ASP A 302 -30.88 -26.27 8.60
CA ASP A 302 -30.12 -26.60 9.81
C ASP A 302 -28.65 -26.95 9.49
N GLU A 303 -28.43 -27.69 8.40
CA GLU A 303 -27.09 -28.12 7.98
C GLU A 303 -26.32 -26.97 7.31
N GLU A 304 -27.00 -26.15 6.50
CA GLU A 304 -26.43 -24.90 5.97
C GLU A 304 -25.99 -23.98 7.12
N ALA A 305 -26.86 -23.72 8.10
CA ALA A 305 -26.53 -22.87 9.24
C ALA A 305 -25.36 -23.43 10.07
N ARG A 306 -25.27 -24.77 10.20
CA ARG A 306 -24.14 -25.44 10.87
C ARG A 306 -22.83 -25.20 10.12
N LEU A 307 -22.83 -25.38 8.80
CA LEU A 307 -21.64 -25.21 7.96
C LEU A 307 -21.23 -23.74 7.82
N LEU A 308 -22.16 -22.79 7.83
CA LEU A 308 -21.83 -21.35 7.81
C LEU A 308 -21.22 -20.86 9.12
N LYS A 309 -21.59 -21.46 10.27
CA LYS A 309 -20.88 -21.20 11.55
C LYS A 309 -19.39 -21.52 11.45
N LEU A 310 -19.04 -22.47 10.58
CA LEU A 310 -17.82 -22.66 9.78
C LEU A 310 -16.87 -21.47 9.60
N GLU A 311 -17.41 -20.29 9.33
CA GLU A 311 -16.69 -19.14 8.79
C GLU A 311 -16.02 -18.25 9.86
N GLY A 312 -16.44 -18.35 11.13
CA GLY A 312 -16.00 -17.49 12.25
C GLY A 312 -14.80 -17.97 13.06
#